data_AF-A0A143CAE9-F1
#
_entry.id   AF-A0A143CAE9-F1
#
_cell.length_a   1.000
_cell.length_b   1.000
_cell.length_c   1.000
_cell.angle_alpha   90.00
_cell.angle_beta   90.00
_cell.angle_gamma   90.00
#
_symmetry.space_group_name_H-M   'P 1'
#
loop_
_entity.id
_entity.type
_entity.pdbx_description
1 polymer ?
#
loop_
_entity_poly.entity_id
_entity_poly.type
_entity_poly.pdbx_seq_one_letter_code
_entity_poly.pdbx_strand_id
1 'polypeptide(L)'
;MIRHTLSFRFADGADETTRESVLAELRTFPDRYPAMRGFVLGENISTRDQTFTHTMAVDFDSQDDLLAYLGSESHESFVRTRWRPVIAQQAITSFEFAERSPLSAGRTSPVSTRPHGPYGMEYARIEVPDMQATIDFLEYHVGLQLEQRTDEYAYLRADIEHHSIELIHTPERTDGWTTAVGYSVESEEVLEQLHKSVLDAGLEVLELQERQKALCDNGFAVKDPDGLIVELFTEFQEYAEPPHLEIRPLDLVHPFIATAKFEESVDFYQNVLRFRPSDHVVGSTTFFRCEDRYHHSLAIQNNTEHYVAHLCFAMKSLDHVMRMRARALYKGAPIASDIVNHSASTSIAFYMHDTRFGPRYELCDRHRVFTPEEHETHRPRRMPADPRNIDVWRPASDDWGRF
;
A
#
# COMPACT_ATOMS: atom_id res chain seq x y z
N MET A 1 24.51 -11.52 -15.54
CA MET A 1 25.11 -10.55 -16.48
C MET A 1 25.97 -9.58 -15.70
N ILE A 2 26.89 -8.88 -16.37
CA ILE A 2 27.71 -7.83 -15.77
C ILE A 2 27.43 -6.53 -16.49
N ARG A 3 27.14 -5.46 -15.74
CA ARG A 3 27.07 -4.11 -16.30
C ARG A 3 28.36 -3.39 -16.01
N HIS A 4 28.99 -2.89 -17.07
CA HIS A 4 30.15 -2.01 -17.02
C HIS A 4 29.72 -0.59 -17.36
N THR A 5 29.91 0.34 -16.43
CA THR A 5 29.65 1.77 -16.64
C THR A 5 30.92 2.59 -16.50
N LEU A 6 30.98 3.64 -17.32
CA LEU A 6 32.05 4.63 -17.36
C LEU A 6 31.41 6.01 -17.41
N SER A 7 31.49 6.75 -16.30
CA SER A 7 31.12 8.16 -16.26
C SER A 7 32.37 9.01 -16.34
N PHE A 8 32.39 10.03 -17.18
CA PHE A 8 33.61 10.79 -17.47
C PHE A 8 33.36 12.25 -17.82
N ARG A 9 34.43 13.05 -17.72
CA ARG A 9 34.49 14.44 -18.14
C ARG A 9 35.76 14.69 -18.95
N PHE A 10 35.61 15.31 -20.11
CA PHE A 10 36.73 15.77 -20.94
C PHE A 10 37.56 16.84 -20.21
N ALA A 11 38.85 16.89 -20.49
CA ALA A 11 39.71 17.98 -20.04
C ALA A 11 39.32 19.30 -20.71
N ASP A 12 39.48 20.41 -19.99
CA ASP A 12 39.08 21.75 -20.45
C ASP A 12 39.77 22.13 -21.78
N GLY A 13 41.00 21.63 -22.00
CA GLY A 13 41.77 21.87 -23.23
C GLY A 13 41.41 20.99 -24.43
N ALA A 14 40.48 20.04 -24.30
CA ALA A 14 40.00 19.25 -25.44
C ALA A 14 38.96 20.07 -26.21
N ASP A 15 39.23 20.39 -27.47
CA ASP A 15 38.28 21.09 -28.35
C ASP A 15 37.10 20.19 -28.76
N GLU A 16 36.04 20.81 -29.27
CA GLU A 16 34.79 20.14 -29.64
C GLU A 16 35.01 19.05 -30.69
N THR A 17 35.82 19.32 -31.73
CA THR A 17 36.15 18.34 -32.77
C THR A 17 36.85 17.10 -32.20
N THR A 18 37.76 17.28 -31.23
CA THR A 18 38.44 16.18 -30.54
C THR A 18 37.47 15.37 -29.68
N ARG A 19 36.59 16.05 -28.94
CA ARG A 19 35.55 15.39 -28.12
C ARG A 19 34.63 14.55 -29.00
N GLU A 20 34.10 15.13 -30.07
CA GLU A 20 33.23 14.44 -31.03
C GLU A 20 33.93 13.24 -31.67
N SER A 21 35.21 13.39 -32.05
CA SER A 21 36.00 12.31 -32.63
C SER A 21 36.15 11.11 -31.67
N VAL A 22 36.38 11.37 -30.38
CA VAL A 22 36.47 10.31 -29.36
C VAL A 22 35.11 9.64 -29.13
N LEU A 23 34.03 10.41 -29.04
CA LEU A 23 32.67 9.88 -28.89
C LEU A 23 32.25 9.05 -30.11
N ALA A 24 32.58 9.50 -31.32
CA ALA A 24 32.32 8.77 -32.55
C ALA A 24 33.06 7.42 -32.56
N GLU A 25 34.31 7.39 -32.12
CA GLU A 25 35.08 6.15 -32.04
C GLU A 25 34.50 5.18 -31.00
N LEU A 26 34.10 5.65 -29.81
CA LEU A 26 33.41 4.83 -28.81
C LEU A 26 32.14 4.18 -29.36
N ARG A 27 31.36 4.89 -30.18
CA ARG A 27 30.13 4.36 -30.79
C ARG A 27 30.37 3.18 -31.73
N THR A 28 31.61 2.99 -32.21
CA THR A 28 31.98 1.84 -33.05
C THR A 28 32.37 0.59 -32.25
N PHE A 29 32.45 0.68 -30.92
CA PHE A 29 32.91 -0.44 -30.09
C PHE A 29 32.00 -1.67 -30.18
N PRO A 30 30.65 -1.56 -30.21
CA PRO A 30 29.79 -2.71 -30.39
C PRO A 30 30.08 -3.53 -31.67
N ASP A 31 30.50 -2.86 -32.74
CA ASP A 31 30.87 -3.54 -34.00
C ASP A 31 32.20 -4.31 -33.87
N ARG A 32 33.11 -3.84 -33.00
CA ARG A 32 34.43 -4.43 -32.76
C ARG A 32 34.41 -5.53 -31.69
N TYR A 33 33.47 -5.44 -30.75
CA TYR A 33 33.34 -6.34 -29.61
C TYR A 33 31.93 -6.95 -29.56
N PRO A 34 31.68 -8.04 -30.31
CA PRO A 34 30.33 -8.63 -30.43
C PRO A 34 29.70 -9.11 -29.12
N ALA A 35 30.49 -9.31 -28.06
CA ALA A 35 30.00 -9.66 -26.73
C ALA A 35 29.35 -8.49 -25.97
N MET A 36 29.52 -7.25 -26.45
CA MET A 36 28.85 -6.08 -25.89
C MET A 36 27.34 -6.13 -26.14
N ARG A 37 26.54 -6.02 -25.08
CA ARG A 37 25.08 -5.93 -25.14
C ARG A 37 24.59 -4.61 -24.56
N GLY A 38 23.49 -4.08 -25.08
CA GLY A 38 22.83 -2.90 -24.50
C GLY A 38 23.73 -1.67 -24.37
N PHE A 39 24.69 -1.49 -25.30
CA PHE A 39 25.61 -0.35 -25.29
C PHE A 39 24.84 0.97 -25.39
N VAL A 40 25.08 1.87 -24.45
CA VAL A 40 24.55 3.23 -24.45
C VAL A 40 25.67 4.22 -24.13
N LEU A 41 25.63 5.39 -24.77
CA LEU A 41 26.53 6.51 -24.54
C LEU A 41 25.72 7.80 -24.66
N GLY A 42 25.76 8.64 -23.63
CA GLY A 42 24.99 9.88 -23.60
C GLY A 42 25.59 10.95 -22.70
N GLU A 43 25.04 12.15 -22.81
CA GLU A 43 25.37 13.30 -21.96
C GLU A 43 24.65 13.20 -20.61
N ASN A 44 25.28 13.74 -19.58
CA ASN A 44 24.68 13.86 -18.25
C ASN A 44 23.69 15.03 -18.24
N ILE A 45 22.40 14.70 -18.12
CA ILE A 45 21.30 15.68 -18.02
C ILE A 45 20.90 16.03 -16.58
N SER A 46 21.62 15.49 -15.57
CA SER A 46 21.31 15.74 -14.17
C SER A 46 21.51 17.22 -13.81
N THR A 47 20.52 17.78 -13.12
CA THR A 47 20.61 19.13 -12.53
C THR A 47 21.18 19.12 -11.11
N ARG A 48 21.42 17.92 -10.55
CA ARG A 48 21.86 17.74 -9.15
C ARG A 48 23.36 17.50 -9.01
N ASP A 49 23.96 16.81 -9.97
CA ASP A 49 25.40 16.52 -9.99
C ASP A 49 25.90 16.52 -11.44
N GLN A 50 26.84 17.42 -11.71
CA GLN A 50 27.45 17.64 -13.04
C GLN A 50 28.95 17.33 -13.04
N THR A 51 29.44 16.56 -12.06
CA THR A 51 30.85 16.17 -11.96
C THR A 51 31.33 15.48 -13.25
N PHE A 52 30.51 14.62 -13.83
CA PHE A 52 30.74 13.97 -15.12
C PHE A 52 29.81 14.54 -16.19
N THR A 53 30.32 14.72 -17.40
CA THR A 53 29.53 15.26 -18.53
C THR A 53 28.92 14.18 -19.39
N HIS A 54 29.45 12.96 -19.35
CA HIS A 54 28.99 11.84 -20.16
C HIS A 54 28.96 10.56 -19.35
N THR A 55 28.15 9.59 -19.80
CA THR A 55 28.18 8.22 -19.30
C THR A 55 28.03 7.23 -20.44
N MET A 56 28.85 6.18 -20.39
CA MET A 56 28.73 4.98 -21.19
C MET A 56 28.29 3.83 -20.28
N ALA A 57 27.38 2.98 -20.74
CA ALA A 57 27.06 1.71 -20.08
C ALA A 57 26.95 0.60 -21.12
N VAL A 58 27.42 -0.59 -20.76
CA VAL A 58 27.40 -1.77 -21.61
C VAL A 58 27.30 -3.01 -20.74
N ASP A 59 26.62 -4.03 -21.24
CA ASP A 59 26.37 -5.28 -20.54
C ASP A 59 27.16 -6.43 -21.20
N PHE A 60 27.59 -7.40 -20.39
CA PHE A 60 28.27 -8.62 -20.81
C PHE A 60 27.60 -9.84 -20.15
N ASP A 61 27.59 -10.98 -20.84
CA ASP A 61 26.98 -12.20 -20.32
C ASP A 61 27.81 -12.79 -19.17
N SER A 62 29.14 -12.69 -19.29
CA SER A 62 30.10 -13.25 -18.34
C SER A 62 31.24 -12.28 -17.99
N GLN A 63 31.98 -12.61 -16.93
CA GLN A 63 33.19 -11.88 -16.56
C GLN A 63 34.30 -12.03 -17.61
N ASP A 64 34.39 -13.19 -18.24
CA ASP A 64 35.38 -13.46 -19.28
C ASP A 64 35.15 -12.56 -20.51
N ASP A 65 33.90 -12.32 -20.90
CA ASP A 65 33.56 -11.41 -22.00
C ASP A 65 33.98 -9.95 -21.69
N LEU A 66 33.74 -9.49 -20.46
CA LEU A 66 34.18 -8.18 -20.01
C LEU A 66 35.71 -8.06 -20.05
N LEU A 67 36.43 -9.08 -19.56
CA LEU A 67 37.89 -9.10 -19.54
C LEU A 67 38.48 -9.17 -20.96
N ALA A 68 37.85 -9.90 -21.88
CA ALA A 68 38.26 -9.96 -23.28
C ALA A 68 38.16 -8.59 -23.96
N TYR A 69 37.12 -7.81 -23.67
CA TYR A 69 37.03 -6.41 -24.12
C TYR A 69 38.13 -5.54 -23.51
N LEU A 70 38.25 -5.51 -22.17
CA LEU A 70 39.16 -4.62 -21.46
C LEU A 70 40.63 -4.92 -21.75
N GLY A 71 40.98 -6.19 -21.98
CA GLY A 71 42.34 -6.64 -22.28
C GLY A 71 42.68 -6.68 -23.77
N SER A 72 41.76 -6.27 -24.67
CA SER A 72 42.04 -6.28 -26.10
C SER A 72 43.03 -5.20 -26.50
N GLU A 73 43.96 -5.51 -27.41
CA GLU A 73 44.97 -4.57 -27.88
C GLU A 73 44.35 -3.30 -28.49
N SER A 74 43.23 -3.45 -29.21
CA SER A 74 42.48 -2.33 -29.78
C SER A 74 41.88 -1.42 -28.71
N HIS A 75 41.34 -1.97 -27.61
CA HIS A 75 40.83 -1.18 -26.50
C HIS A 75 41.96 -0.47 -25.76
N GLU A 76 43.03 -1.19 -25.43
CA GLU A 76 44.18 -0.60 -24.74
C GLU A 76 44.86 0.50 -25.55
N SER A 77 44.97 0.31 -26.87
CA SER A 77 45.51 1.32 -27.79
C SER A 77 44.64 2.57 -27.81
N PHE A 78 43.32 2.43 -27.92
CA PHE A 78 42.38 3.55 -27.80
C PHE A 78 42.53 4.27 -26.46
N VAL A 79 42.55 3.54 -25.35
CA VAL A 79 42.66 4.12 -24.01
C VAL A 79 43.95 4.93 -23.88
N ARG A 80 45.07 4.37 -24.35
CA ARG A 80 46.38 5.02 -24.26
C ARG A 80 46.49 6.25 -25.16
N THR A 81 46.02 6.16 -26.40
CA THR A 81 46.35 7.14 -27.45
C THR A 81 45.26 8.17 -27.70
N ARG A 82 43.99 7.83 -27.43
CA ARG A 82 42.83 8.66 -27.75
C ARG A 82 42.12 9.14 -26.49
N TRP A 83 42.01 8.28 -25.48
CA TRP A 83 41.23 8.56 -24.27
C TRP A 83 42.00 9.34 -23.20
N ARG A 84 43.10 8.77 -22.67
CA ARG A 84 43.89 9.38 -21.58
C ARG A 84 44.33 10.83 -21.84
N PRO A 85 44.70 11.24 -23.07
CA PRO A 85 45.14 12.62 -23.31
C PRO A 85 44.04 13.67 -23.14
N VAL A 86 42.76 13.29 -23.22
CA VAL A 86 41.64 14.25 -23.32
C VAL A 86 40.61 14.11 -22.20
N ILE A 87 40.82 13.22 -21.24
CA ILE A 87 39.88 12.96 -20.14
C ILE A 87 40.46 13.51 -18.84
N ALA A 88 39.74 14.42 -18.20
CA ALA A 88 40.14 15.00 -16.92
C ALA A 88 39.78 14.11 -15.73
N GLN A 89 38.62 13.46 -15.79
CA GLN A 89 38.13 12.62 -14.70
C GLN A 89 37.25 11.51 -15.24
N GLN A 90 37.32 10.34 -14.60
CA GLN A 90 36.43 9.22 -14.88
C GLN A 90 36.15 8.41 -13.60
N ALA A 91 34.98 7.78 -13.57
CA ALA A 91 34.62 6.74 -12.63
C ALA A 91 34.15 5.52 -13.42
N ILE A 92 34.63 4.34 -13.04
CA ILE A 92 34.26 3.07 -13.66
C ILE A 92 33.64 2.18 -12.59
N THR A 93 32.48 1.60 -12.89
CA THR A 93 31.91 0.54 -12.06
C THR A 93 31.57 -0.66 -12.92
N SER A 94 31.89 -1.85 -12.43
CA SER A 94 31.48 -3.12 -13.04
C SER A 94 30.82 -3.95 -11.96
N PHE A 95 29.57 -4.36 -12.16
CA PHE A 95 28.82 -5.09 -11.16
C PHE A 95 27.94 -6.16 -11.80
N GLU A 96 27.75 -7.25 -11.07
CA GLU A 96 26.82 -8.30 -11.47
C GLU A 96 25.38 -7.83 -11.27
N PHE A 97 24.53 -8.14 -12.24
CA PHE A 97 23.09 -7.97 -12.15
C PHE A 97 22.38 -9.18 -12.78
N ALA A 98 21.23 -9.56 -12.22
CA ALA A 98 20.31 -10.47 -12.90
C ALA A 98 19.82 -9.79 -14.19
N GLU A 99 19.59 -10.54 -15.28
CA GLU A 99 18.97 -10.00 -16.50
C GLU A 99 17.86 -9.02 -16.10
N ARG A 100 17.87 -7.82 -16.69
CA ARG A 100 16.82 -6.83 -16.40
C ARG A 100 15.48 -7.55 -16.55
N SER A 101 14.76 -7.76 -15.45
CA SER A 101 13.32 -7.96 -15.55
C SER A 101 12.84 -6.74 -16.34
N PRO A 102 12.17 -6.93 -17.49
CA PRO A 102 11.98 -5.85 -18.44
C PRO A 102 11.36 -4.65 -17.72
N LEU A 103 12.08 -3.54 -17.67
CA LEU A 103 11.48 -2.24 -17.41
C LEU A 103 10.60 -1.94 -18.63
N SER A 104 9.35 -2.41 -18.55
CA SER A 104 8.19 -2.07 -19.39
C SER A 104 8.38 -2.16 -20.91
N ALA A 105 8.68 -3.34 -21.44
CA ALA A 105 8.18 -3.71 -22.77
C ALA A 105 6.83 -4.39 -22.57
N GLY A 106 5.77 -3.57 -22.48
CA GLY A 106 4.39 -4.06 -22.28
C GLY A 106 4.18 -4.71 -20.92
N ARG A 107 4.00 -3.90 -19.87
CA ARG A 107 3.13 -4.34 -18.78
C ARG A 107 1.71 -4.34 -19.32
N THR A 108 1.36 -5.36 -20.09
CA THR A 108 0.20 -6.10 -19.63
C THR A 108 0.68 -6.67 -18.30
N SER A 109 0.31 -6.03 -17.19
CA SER A 109 0.02 -6.84 -16.00
C SER A 109 -0.72 -8.07 -16.51
N PRO A 110 -0.45 -9.30 -16.04
CA PRO A 110 -1.36 -10.39 -16.37
C PRO A 110 -2.75 -9.82 -16.12
N VAL A 111 -3.52 -9.58 -17.19
CA VAL A 111 -4.89 -9.09 -17.04
C VAL A 111 -5.49 -10.26 -16.32
N SER A 112 -5.71 -10.07 -15.02
CA SER A 112 -6.16 -11.17 -14.22
C SER A 112 -7.48 -11.58 -14.83
N THR A 113 -7.53 -12.82 -15.31
CA THR A 113 -8.76 -13.34 -15.92
C THR A 113 -9.73 -13.78 -14.84
N ARG A 114 -9.36 -13.63 -13.56
CA ARG A 114 -10.24 -13.87 -12.43
C ARG A 114 -11.24 -12.73 -12.32
N PRO A 115 -12.45 -13.01 -11.81
CA PRO A 115 -13.36 -11.95 -11.40
C PRO A 115 -12.75 -11.13 -10.25
N HIS A 116 -12.81 -9.81 -10.34
CA HIS A 116 -12.32 -8.91 -9.30
C HIS A 116 -13.36 -8.72 -8.17
N GLY A 117 -12.85 -8.34 -7.00
CA GLY A 117 -13.65 -7.94 -5.84
C GLY A 117 -13.62 -6.42 -5.62
N PRO A 118 -13.94 -5.95 -4.41
CA PRO A 118 -13.78 -4.56 -4.03
C PRO A 118 -12.33 -4.09 -4.13
N TYR A 119 -12.13 -2.81 -4.43
CA TYR A 119 -10.81 -2.21 -4.59
C TYR A 119 -10.15 -1.90 -3.24
N GLY A 120 -10.78 -1.11 -2.39
CA GLY A 120 -10.26 -0.75 -1.08
C GLY A 120 -11.37 -0.22 -0.18
N MET A 121 -11.09 -0.13 1.12
CA MET A 121 -12.04 0.45 2.07
C MET A 121 -12.01 1.97 1.93
N GLU A 122 -13.17 2.60 1.87
CA GLU A 122 -13.29 4.05 1.78
C GLU A 122 -13.72 4.63 3.12
N TYR A 123 -14.74 4.05 3.78
CA TYR A 123 -15.25 4.61 5.01
C TYR A 123 -15.93 3.59 5.94
N ALA A 124 -16.11 3.97 7.21
CA ALA A 124 -17.00 3.31 8.15
C ALA A 124 -18.08 4.27 8.67
N ARG A 125 -19.32 3.78 8.78
CA ARG A 125 -20.44 4.51 9.39
C ARG A 125 -20.64 4.09 10.83
N ILE A 126 -20.66 5.05 11.74
CA ILE A 126 -20.70 4.81 13.18
C ILE A 126 -21.83 5.65 13.79
N GLU A 127 -22.81 4.99 14.41
CA GLU A 127 -23.75 5.64 15.30
C GLU A 127 -23.06 6.01 16.61
N VAL A 128 -23.20 7.25 17.08
CA VAL A 128 -22.55 7.72 18.30
C VAL A 128 -23.50 8.54 19.18
N PRO A 129 -23.41 8.38 20.52
CA PRO A 129 -24.27 9.10 21.46
C PRO A 129 -23.92 10.60 21.59
N ASP A 130 -22.66 10.96 21.40
CA ASP A 130 -22.18 12.35 21.43
C ASP A 130 -21.31 12.60 20.21
N MET A 131 -21.91 13.20 19.18
CA MET A 131 -21.22 13.48 17.92
C MET A 131 -20.08 14.48 18.10
N GLN A 132 -20.24 15.53 18.91
CA GLN A 132 -19.18 16.53 19.08
C GLN A 132 -17.98 15.93 19.79
N ALA A 133 -18.21 15.20 20.90
CA ALA A 133 -17.12 14.57 21.62
C ALA A 133 -16.40 13.51 20.76
N THR A 134 -17.14 12.82 19.88
CA THR A 134 -16.55 11.88 18.91
C THR A 134 -15.70 12.61 17.88
N ILE A 135 -16.18 13.72 17.30
CA ILE A 135 -15.39 14.55 16.37
C ILE A 135 -14.09 15.01 17.06
N ASP A 136 -14.18 15.57 18.26
CA ASP A 136 -13.01 16.06 19.02
C ASP A 136 -11.99 14.93 19.27
N PHE A 137 -12.48 13.73 19.56
CA PHE A 137 -11.63 12.54 19.73
C PHE A 137 -10.93 12.17 18.41
N LEU A 138 -11.66 12.07 17.31
CA LEU A 138 -11.13 11.67 16.01
C LEU A 138 -10.13 12.69 15.46
N GLU A 139 -10.41 13.98 15.57
CA GLU A 139 -9.49 15.03 15.12
C GLU A 139 -8.18 15.02 15.92
N TYR A 140 -8.27 14.87 17.25
CA TYR A 140 -7.08 14.97 18.10
C TYR A 140 -6.26 13.68 18.16
N HIS A 141 -6.93 12.54 18.34
CA HIS A 141 -6.30 11.25 18.59
C HIS A 141 -6.05 10.45 17.33
N VAL A 142 -6.94 10.50 16.34
CA VAL A 142 -6.79 9.78 15.06
C VAL A 142 -6.16 10.68 14.00
N GLY A 143 -6.40 11.99 14.05
CA GLY A 143 -5.82 12.98 13.12
C GLY A 143 -6.65 13.18 11.86
N LEU A 144 -7.96 12.95 11.94
CA LEU A 144 -8.89 13.19 10.83
C LEU A 144 -9.26 14.67 10.74
N GLN A 145 -9.73 15.10 9.57
CA GLN A 145 -10.29 16.44 9.37
C GLN A 145 -11.81 16.36 9.25
N LEU A 146 -12.54 17.18 10.01
CA LEU A 146 -13.97 17.38 9.80
C LEU A 146 -14.23 18.13 8.49
N GLU A 147 -15.04 17.55 7.61
CA GLU A 147 -15.43 18.16 6.33
C GLU A 147 -16.82 18.76 6.36
N GLN A 148 -17.76 18.02 6.92
CA GLN A 148 -19.15 18.44 6.98
C GLN A 148 -19.76 17.98 8.30
N ARG A 149 -20.68 18.81 8.79
CA ARG A 149 -21.51 18.49 9.94
C ARG A 149 -22.91 19.03 9.77
N THR A 150 -23.88 18.22 10.17
CA THR A 150 -25.28 18.58 10.39
C THR A 150 -25.68 18.19 11.81
N ASP A 151 -26.95 18.35 12.17
CA ASP A 151 -27.48 17.86 13.45
C ASP A 151 -27.63 16.32 13.47
N GLU A 152 -27.67 15.68 12.29
CA GLU A 152 -27.93 14.25 12.12
C GLU A 152 -26.66 13.44 11.82
N TYR A 153 -25.71 14.01 11.06
CA TYR A 153 -24.49 13.31 10.64
C TYR A 153 -23.28 14.24 10.49
N ALA A 154 -22.08 13.65 10.50
CA ALA A 154 -20.82 14.32 10.20
C ALA A 154 -19.90 13.44 9.36
N TYR A 155 -19.07 14.07 8.52
CA TYR A 155 -18.07 13.43 7.69
C TYR A 155 -16.67 13.87 8.11
N LEU A 156 -15.78 12.90 8.32
CA LEU A 156 -14.36 13.14 8.58
C LEU A 156 -13.52 12.34 7.59
N ARG A 157 -12.40 12.90 7.15
CA ARG A 157 -11.48 12.25 6.19
C ARG A 157 -10.04 12.22 6.67
N ALA A 158 -9.29 11.26 6.14
CA ALA A 158 -7.86 11.09 6.37
C ALA A 158 -7.04 11.67 5.22
N ASP A 159 -7.43 11.43 3.97
CA ASP A 159 -6.71 11.86 2.77
C ASP A 159 -7.66 12.54 1.75
N ILE A 160 -7.55 12.21 0.47
CA ILE A 160 -8.33 12.84 -0.61
C ILE A 160 -9.74 12.25 -0.76
N GLU A 161 -10.02 11.07 -0.22
CA GLU A 161 -11.37 10.50 -0.22
C GLU A 161 -12.38 11.48 0.41
N HIS A 162 -13.65 11.47 -0.04
CA HIS A 162 -14.64 12.40 0.51
C HIS A 162 -14.74 12.26 2.05
N HIS A 163 -14.77 11.03 2.55
CA HIS A 163 -14.74 10.75 3.97
C HIS A 163 -14.25 9.33 4.23
N SER A 164 -13.59 9.13 5.37
CA SER A 164 -13.25 7.80 5.90
C SER A 164 -13.98 7.45 7.19
N ILE A 165 -14.61 8.42 7.85
CA ILE A 165 -15.58 8.17 8.92
C ILE A 165 -16.85 8.99 8.64
N GLU A 166 -17.98 8.30 8.69
CA GLU A 166 -19.30 8.90 8.76
C GLU A 166 -19.87 8.68 10.17
N LEU A 167 -20.19 9.76 10.86
CA LEU A 167 -20.85 9.70 12.17
C LEU A 167 -22.34 9.94 12.01
N ILE A 168 -23.15 9.15 12.70
CA ILE A 168 -24.60 9.34 12.84
C ILE A 168 -24.90 9.71 14.28
N HIS A 169 -25.63 10.80 14.50
CA HIS A 169 -26.01 11.25 15.83
C HIS A 169 -27.14 10.39 16.37
N THR A 170 -26.87 9.62 17.42
CA THR A 170 -27.81 8.65 17.99
C THR A 170 -27.76 8.73 19.53
N PRO A 171 -28.29 9.83 20.12
CA PRO A 171 -28.13 10.16 21.54
C PRO A 171 -28.76 9.16 22.51
N GLU A 172 -29.64 8.28 22.04
CA GLU A 172 -30.21 7.18 22.80
C GLU A 172 -29.22 6.02 23.04
N ARG A 173 -28.09 6.00 22.33
CA ARG A 173 -27.03 5.01 22.57
C ARG A 173 -26.23 5.34 23.81
N THR A 174 -25.50 4.34 24.29
CA THR A 174 -24.48 4.50 25.34
C THR A 174 -23.09 4.30 24.77
N ASP A 175 -22.95 3.29 23.90
CA ASP A 175 -21.74 3.00 23.13
C ASP A 175 -21.97 3.26 21.64
N GLY A 176 -20.90 3.65 20.96
CA GLY A 176 -20.87 3.78 19.51
C GLY A 176 -21.02 2.42 18.83
N TRP A 177 -21.56 2.43 17.61
CA TRP A 177 -21.88 1.21 16.88
C TRP A 177 -21.66 1.36 15.38
N THR A 178 -20.77 0.56 14.83
CA THR A 178 -20.51 0.56 13.39
C THR A 178 -21.66 -0.14 12.67
N THR A 179 -22.36 0.59 11.80
CA THR A 179 -23.54 0.09 11.06
C THR A 179 -23.23 -0.25 9.61
N ALA A 180 -22.20 0.38 9.03
CA ALA A 180 -21.79 0.11 7.67
C ALA A 180 -20.28 0.27 7.46
N VAL A 181 -19.77 -0.43 6.44
CA VAL A 181 -18.44 -0.22 5.86
C VAL A 181 -18.60 -0.08 4.35
N GLY A 182 -17.93 0.91 3.77
CA GLY A 182 -17.96 1.21 2.34
C GLY A 182 -16.66 0.82 1.66
N TYR A 183 -16.77 0.23 0.47
CA TYR A 183 -15.63 -0.09 -0.39
C TYR A 183 -15.84 0.44 -1.79
N SER A 184 -14.80 1.04 -2.35
CA SER A 184 -14.76 1.38 -3.77
C SER A 184 -14.63 0.12 -4.63
N VAL A 185 -15.12 0.22 -5.86
CA VAL A 185 -15.05 -0.82 -6.89
C VAL A 185 -14.45 -0.20 -8.15
N GLU A 186 -13.54 -0.92 -8.81
CA GLU A 186 -12.71 -0.35 -9.89
C GLU A 186 -13.48 0.07 -11.15
N SER A 187 -14.67 -0.51 -11.38
CA SER A 187 -15.45 -0.25 -12.59
C SER A 187 -16.90 -0.70 -12.44
N GLU A 188 -17.77 -0.14 -13.28
CA GLU A 188 -19.17 -0.56 -13.42
C GLU A 188 -19.31 -2.04 -13.75
N GLU A 189 -18.42 -2.60 -14.58
CA GLU A 189 -18.45 -4.02 -14.92
C GLU A 189 -18.25 -4.90 -13.68
N VAL A 190 -17.27 -4.57 -12.83
CA VAL A 190 -17.03 -5.32 -11.59
C VAL A 190 -18.19 -5.12 -10.61
N LEU A 191 -18.73 -3.91 -10.52
CA LEU A 191 -19.88 -3.62 -9.66
C LEU A 191 -21.11 -4.45 -10.07
N GLU A 192 -21.43 -4.52 -11.36
CA GLU A 192 -22.51 -5.35 -11.90
C GLU A 192 -22.28 -6.84 -11.62
N GLN A 193 -21.03 -7.32 -11.73
CA GLN A 193 -20.70 -8.70 -11.41
C GLN A 193 -20.83 -9.02 -9.91
N LEU A 194 -20.47 -8.10 -9.02
CA LEU A 194 -20.66 -8.24 -7.57
C LEU A 194 -22.15 -8.21 -7.22
N HIS A 195 -22.91 -7.30 -7.82
CA HIS A 195 -24.36 -7.23 -7.69
C HIS A 195 -25.02 -8.55 -8.10
N LYS A 196 -24.62 -9.11 -9.25
CA LYS A 196 -25.08 -10.43 -9.70
C LYS A 196 -24.68 -11.54 -8.72
N SER A 197 -23.45 -11.50 -8.20
CA SER A 197 -22.95 -12.47 -7.20
C SER A 197 -23.82 -12.51 -5.95
N VAL A 198 -24.23 -11.33 -5.45
CA VAL A 198 -25.14 -11.18 -4.31
C VAL A 198 -26.52 -11.76 -4.60
N LEU A 199 -27.08 -11.47 -5.78
CA LEU A 199 -28.37 -12.04 -6.21
C LEU A 199 -28.32 -13.57 -6.40
N ASP A 200 -27.25 -14.09 -7.01
CA ASP A 200 -27.05 -15.53 -7.22
C ASP A 200 -26.91 -16.28 -5.88
N ALA A 201 -26.36 -15.61 -4.85
CA ALA A 201 -26.30 -16.11 -3.48
C ALA A 201 -27.65 -16.03 -2.74
N GLY A 202 -28.70 -15.47 -3.36
CA GLY A 202 -30.04 -15.35 -2.78
C GLY A 202 -30.16 -14.27 -1.71
N LEU A 203 -29.21 -13.32 -1.67
CA LEU A 203 -29.19 -12.22 -0.72
C LEU A 203 -29.98 -11.00 -1.26
N GLU A 204 -30.52 -10.22 -0.33
CA GLU A 204 -31.20 -8.96 -0.66
C GLU A 204 -30.16 -7.90 -1.05
N VAL A 205 -30.35 -7.31 -2.23
CA VAL A 205 -29.65 -6.08 -2.62
C VAL A 205 -30.43 -4.89 -2.07
N LEU A 206 -29.72 -4.02 -1.36
CA LEU A 206 -30.22 -2.80 -0.78
C LEU A 206 -29.75 -1.59 -1.59
N GLU A 207 -30.59 -0.56 -1.63
CA GLU A 207 -30.21 0.74 -2.16
C GLU A 207 -29.25 1.47 -1.21
N LEU A 208 -28.28 2.20 -1.77
CA LEU A 208 -27.49 3.15 -0.98
C LEU A 208 -28.39 4.25 -0.40
N GLN A 209 -27.98 4.80 0.75
CA GLN A 209 -28.69 5.94 1.33
C GLN A 209 -28.52 7.17 0.42
N GLU A 210 -29.53 8.03 0.31
CA GLU A 210 -29.52 9.15 -0.65
C GLU A 210 -28.28 10.06 -0.53
N ARG A 211 -27.79 10.27 0.70
CA ARG A 211 -26.55 11.03 0.94
C ARG A 211 -25.30 10.34 0.42
N GLN A 212 -25.26 9.00 0.38
CA GLN A 212 -24.17 8.24 -0.21
C GLN A 212 -24.29 8.22 -1.74
N LYS A 213 -25.51 8.05 -2.28
CA LYS A 213 -25.77 8.13 -3.73
C LYS A 213 -25.32 9.45 -4.35
N ALA A 214 -25.38 10.54 -3.58
CA ALA A 214 -24.91 11.85 -4.03
C ALA A 214 -23.38 11.97 -4.13
N LEU A 215 -22.63 10.98 -3.61
CA LEU A 215 -21.16 10.99 -3.50
C LEU A 215 -20.48 9.94 -4.38
N CYS A 216 -21.23 9.15 -5.14
CA CYS A 216 -20.72 8.13 -6.06
C CYS A 216 -21.57 8.08 -7.34
N ASP A 217 -21.05 7.54 -8.43
CA ASP A 217 -21.83 7.43 -9.68
C ASP A 217 -22.86 6.30 -9.62
N ASN A 218 -22.46 5.14 -9.08
CA ASN A 218 -23.32 3.98 -8.93
C ASN A 218 -22.90 3.14 -7.71
N GLY A 219 -23.83 2.36 -7.17
CA GLY A 219 -23.53 1.46 -6.06
C GLY A 219 -24.76 0.80 -5.46
N PHE A 220 -24.50 -0.21 -4.64
CA PHE A 220 -25.52 -0.94 -3.88
C PHE A 220 -24.97 -1.36 -2.51
N ALA A 221 -25.87 -1.82 -1.66
CA ALA A 221 -25.54 -2.34 -0.34
C ALA A 221 -26.03 -3.78 -0.18
N VAL A 222 -25.39 -4.52 0.72
CA VAL A 222 -25.80 -5.86 1.13
C VAL A 222 -25.48 -6.04 2.62
N LYS A 223 -26.28 -6.84 3.32
CA LYS A 223 -25.98 -7.20 4.72
C LYS A 223 -25.09 -8.44 4.77
N ASP A 224 -24.05 -8.37 5.58
CA ASP A 224 -23.28 -9.55 5.96
C ASP A 224 -24.11 -10.48 6.88
N PRO A 225 -23.61 -11.67 7.24
CA PRO A 225 -24.34 -12.61 8.09
C PRO A 225 -24.73 -12.06 9.47
N ASP A 226 -24.03 -11.05 9.99
CA ASP A 226 -24.34 -10.42 11.28
C ASP A 226 -25.26 -9.19 11.14
N GLY A 227 -25.52 -8.74 9.90
CA GLY A 227 -26.35 -7.60 9.60
C GLY A 227 -25.58 -6.28 9.42
N LEU A 228 -24.24 -6.31 9.45
CA LEU A 228 -23.41 -5.16 9.09
C LEU A 228 -23.64 -4.85 7.60
N ILE A 229 -23.87 -3.58 7.27
CA ILE A 229 -24.09 -3.16 5.89
C ILE A 229 -22.73 -3.01 5.20
N VAL A 230 -22.55 -3.71 4.08
CA VAL A 230 -21.41 -3.55 3.18
C VAL A 230 -21.89 -2.78 1.96
N GLU A 231 -21.35 -1.58 1.76
CA GLU A 231 -21.65 -0.73 0.61
C GLU A 231 -20.55 -0.82 -0.44
N LEU A 232 -20.94 -0.98 -1.70
CA LEU A 232 -20.05 -1.15 -2.85
C LEU A 232 -20.41 -0.13 -3.91
N PHE A 233 -19.44 0.66 -4.37
CA PHE A 233 -19.72 1.79 -5.26
C PHE A 233 -18.53 2.15 -6.17
N THR A 234 -18.84 2.83 -7.27
CA THR A 234 -17.90 3.36 -8.26
C THR A 234 -17.82 4.89 -8.17
N GLU A 235 -16.70 5.47 -8.58
CA GLU A 235 -16.50 6.93 -8.70
C GLU A 235 -16.86 7.69 -7.40
N PHE A 236 -16.35 7.23 -6.26
CA PHE A 236 -16.51 7.96 -5.00
C PHE A 236 -15.82 9.31 -5.09
N GLN A 237 -16.50 10.37 -4.64
CA GLN A 237 -15.95 11.72 -4.75
C GLN A 237 -14.65 11.87 -3.96
N GLU A 238 -13.73 12.62 -4.54
CA GLU A 238 -12.45 12.98 -3.93
C GLU A 238 -12.27 14.50 -3.91
N TYR A 239 -11.57 14.98 -2.90
CA TYR A 239 -11.06 16.33 -2.83
C TYR A 239 -9.76 16.46 -3.62
N ALA A 240 -9.49 17.65 -4.15
CA ALA A 240 -8.29 17.91 -4.95
C ALA A 240 -6.98 17.75 -4.16
N GLU A 241 -7.00 17.97 -2.84
CA GLU A 241 -5.84 17.90 -1.96
C GLU A 241 -6.20 17.27 -0.61
N PRO A 242 -5.24 16.57 0.03
CA PRO A 242 -5.42 16.08 1.39
C PRO A 242 -5.52 17.22 2.42
N PRO A 243 -6.01 16.92 3.63
CA PRO A 243 -5.93 17.82 4.78
C PRO A 243 -4.50 18.36 5.01
N HIS A 244 -4.39 19.68 5.25
CA HIS A 244 -3.14 20.35 5.62
C HIS A 244 -2.82 20.20 7.11
N LEU A 245 -2.91 18.96 7.61
CA LEU A 245 -2.60 18.57 8.98
C LEU A 245 -1.23 17.89 9.03
N GLU A 246 -0.35 18.34 9.91
CA GLU A 246 1.03 17.82 9.99
C GLU A 246 1.07 16.32 10.36
N ILE A 247 0.16 15.89 11.24
CA ILE A 247 0.07 14.51 11.72
C ILE A 247 -1.35 14.01 11.46
N ARG A 248 -1.49 13.26 10.36
CA ARG A 248 -2.72 12.60 9.92
C ARG A 248 -2.42 11.19 9.41
N PRO A 249 -3.42 10.30 9.35
CA PRO A 249 -3.32 9.08 8.57
C PRO A 249 -3.24 9.39 7.08
N LEU A 250 -2.65 8.47 6.32
CA LEU A 250 -2.61 8.48 4.87
C LEU A 250 -3.73 7.64 4.25
N ASP A 251 -4.32 6.72 5.02
CA ASP A 251 -5.31 5.79 4.49
C ASP A 251 -6.13 5.12 5.61
N LEU A 252 -7.38 4.74 5.30
CA LEU A 252 -8.19 3.82 6.09
C LEU A 252 -8.03 2.42 5.51
N VAL A 253 -7.32 1.56 6.22
CA VAL A 253 -6.84 0.29 5.65
C VAL A 253 -7.90 -0.80 5.73
N HIS A 254 -8.46 -1.05 6.91
CA HIS A 254 -9.39 -2.16 7.10
C HIS A 254 -10.27 -2.03 8.35
N PRO A 255 -11.45 -2.65 8.34
CA PRO A 255 -12.14 -3.07 9.54
C PRO A 255 -11.69 -4.47 9.97
N PHE A 256 -11.68 -4.70 11.27
CA PHE A 256 -11.53 -6.03 11.85
C PHE A 256 -12.82 -6.39 12.56
N ILE A 257 -13.50 -7.43 12.08
CA ILE A 257 -14.84 -7.81 12.51
C ILE A 257 -14.75 -9.10 13.33
N ALA A 258 -15.31 -9.07 14.55
CA ALA A 258 -15.53 -10.26 15.36
C ALA A 258 -16.94 -10.79 15.08
N THR A 259 -17.11 -12.10 15.04
CA THR A 259 -18.40 -12.74 14.74
C THR A 259 -18.54 -14.12 15.36
N ALA A 260 -19.77 -14.48 15.75
CA ALA A 260 -20.15 -15.85 16.11
C ALA A 260 -20.45 -16.75 14.90
N LYS A 261 -20.58 -16.16 13.70
CA LYS A 261 -20.91 -16.82 12.44
C LYS A 261 -19.69 -16.95 11.53
N PHE A 262 -18.53 -17.29 12.11
CA PHE A 262 -17.23 -17.20 11.44
C PHE A 262 -17.17 -17.83 10.05
N GLU A 263 -17.61 -19.07 9.90
CA GLU A 263 -17.57 -19.77 8.60
C GLU A 263 -18.53 -19.15 7.58
N GLU A 264 -19.72 -18.69 8.02
CA GLU A 264 -20.69 -17.99 7.16
C GLU A 264 -20.13 -16.64 6.70
N SER A 265 -19.50 -15.88 7.59
CA SER A 265 -18.88 -14.59 7.26
C SER A 265 -17.68 -14.78 6.33
N VAL A 266 -16.83 -15.78 6.57
CA VAL A 266 -15.72 -16.12 5.66
C VAL A 266 -16.25 -16.48 4.27
N ASP A 267 -17.29 -17.31 4.16
CA ASP A 267 -17.90 -17.67 2.88
C ASP A 267 -18.52 -16.46 2.18
N PHE A 268 -19.25 -15.61 2.91
CA PHE A 268 -19.84 -14.38 2.39
C PHE A 268 -18.78 -13.44 1.79
N TYR A 269 -17.79 -13.05 2.59
CA TYR A 269 -16.77 -12.11 2.11
C TYR A 269 -15.91 -12.71 1.01
N GLN A 270 -15.55 -13.99 1.10
CA GLN A 270 -14.67 -14.62 0.11
C GLN A 270 -15.38 -14.99 -1.19
N ASN A 271 -16.54 -15.64 -1.11
CA ASN A 271 -17.17 -16.28 -2.26
C ASN A 271 -18.30 -15.44 -2.85
N VAL A 272 -18.99 -14.63 -2.05
CA VAL A 272 -20.02 -13.70 -2.55
C VAL A 272 -19.37 -12.39 -2.97
N LEU A 273 -18.62 -11.75 -2.06
CA LEU A 273 -18.00 -10.44 -2.30
C LEU A 273 -16.57 -10.53 -2.87
N ARG A 274 -16.02 -11.73 -3.06
CA ARG A 274 -14.75 -11.96 -3.77
C ARG A 274 -13.50 -11.34 -3.11
N PHE A 275 -13.56 -11.05 -1.81
CA PHE A 275 -12.37 -10.76 -1.02
C PHE A 275 -11.40 -11.94 -1.07
N ARG A 276 -10.08 -11.68 -1.07
CA ARG A 276 -9.09 -12.73 -1.29
C ARG A 276 -8.31 -13.03 -0.01
N PRO A 277 -8.29 -14.26 0.51
CA PRO A 277 -7.57 -14.55 1.74
C PRO A 277 -6.06 -14.35 1.53
N SER A 278 -5.43 -13.66 2.46
CA SER A 278 -3.97 -13.51 2.56
C SER A 278 -3.41 -14.45 3.59
N ASP A 279 -4.08 -14.64 4.73
CA ASP A 279 -3.68 -15.56 5.80
C ASP A 279 -4.89 -16.12 6.54
N HIS A 280 -4.69 -17.30 7.12
CA HIS A 280 -5.59 -17.91 8.10
C HIS A 280 -4.82 -18.25 9.38
N VAL A 281 -5.19 -17.64 10.49
CA VAL A 281 -4.82 -18.11 11.83
C VAL A 281 -5.81 -19.19 12.22
N VAL A 282 -5.34 -20.43 12.31
CA VAL A 282 -6.18 -21.63 12.49
C VAL A 282 -7.09 -21.47 13.70
N GLY A 283 -8.40 -21.54 13.46
CA GLY A 283 -9.45 -21.46 14.49
C GLY A 283 -9.73 -20.05 15.02
N SER A 284 -9.05 -19.02 14.52
CA SER A 284 -9.13 -17.65 15.04
C SER A 284 -9.55 -16.62 14.00
N THR A 285 -8.77 -16.44 12.94
CA THR A 285 -8.88 -15.23 12.11
C THR A 285 -8.54 -15.51 10.66
N THR A 286 -9.31 -14.95 9.73
CA THR A 286 -8.96 -14.88 8.31
C THR A 286 -8.74 -13.43 7.91
N PHE A 287 -7.60 -13.16 7.29
CA PHE A 287 -7.21 -11.85 6.77
C PHE A 287 -7.45 -11.83 5.25
N PHE A 288 -8.16 -10.83 4.75
CA PHE A 288 -8.57 -10.70 3.36
C PHE A 288 -8.03 -9.43 2.71
N ARG A 289 -7.38 -9.56 1.55
CA ARG A 289 -6.98 -8.43 0.70
C ARG A 289 -8.03 -8.09 -0.35
N CYS A 290 -8.01 -6.83 -0.76
CA CYS A 290 -8.74 -6.28 -1.91
C CYS A 290 -7.79 -5.94 -3.06
N GLU A 291 -8.29 -5.27 -4.10
CA GLU A 291 -7.48 -4.89 -5.28
C GLU A 291 -6.47 -3.76 -5.01
N ASP A 292 -6.57 -3.05 -3.88
CA ASP A 292 -5.59 -2.12 -3.31
C ASP A 292 -4.25 -2.78 -2.95
N ARG A 293 -4.24 -4.13 -2.88
CA ARG A 293 -3.11 -5.02 -2.58
C ARG A 293 -2.58 -4.92 -1.16
N TYR A 294 -3.29 -4.29 -0.23
CA TYR A 294 -2.92 -4.41 1.18
C TYR A 294 -2.89 -5.89 1.60
N HIS A 295 -2.07 -6.25 2.59
CA HIS A 295 -2.06 -7.61 3.12
C HIS A 295 -3.47 -8.01 3.54
N HIS A 296 -4.19 -7.06 4.12
CA HIS A 296 -5.62 -7.17 4.26
C HIS A 296 -6.28 -5.79 4.30
N SER A 297 -7.44 -5.74 3.67
CA SER A 297 -8.41 -4.64 3.68
C SER A 297 -9.67 -5.04 4.46
N LEU A 298 -9.73 -6.28 4.96
CA LEU A 298 -10.74 -6.81 5.87
C LEU A 298 -10.14 -7.95 6.72
N ALA A 299 -10.51 -8.03 7.99
CA ALA A 299 -10.22 -9.19 8.82
C ALA A 299 -11.48 -9.70 9.53
N ILE A 300 -11.68 -11.01 9.52
CA ILE A 300 -12.78 -11.69 10.21
C ILE A 300 -12.20 -12.56 11.31
N GLN A 301 -12.68 -12.40 12.55
CA GLN A 301 -12.30 -13.18 13.71
C GLN A 301 -13.47 -13.98 14.25
N ASN A 302 -13.19 -15.25 14.54
CA ASN A 302 -14.05 -16.15 15.26
C ASN A 302 -14.15 -15.71 16.72
N ASN A 303 -15.36 -15.37 17.17
CA ASN A 303 -15.65 -14.91 18.52
C ASN A 303 -17.05 -15.39 18.96
N THR A 304 -17.50 -15.04 20.17
CA THR A 304 -18.82 -15.42 20.68
C THR A 304 -19.93 -14.42 20.36
N GLU A 305 -19.56 -13.24 19.89
CA GLU A 305 -20.48 -12.12 19.60
C GLU A 305 -19.98 -11.31 18.39
N HIS A 306 -20.91 -10.59 17.76
CA HIS A 306 -20.61 -9.70 16.66
C HIS A 306 -20.27 -8.28 17.15
N TYR A 307 -19.17 -7.74 16.64
CA TYR A 307 -18.83 -6.31 16.71
C TYR A 307 -17.68 -5.99 15.76
N VAL A 308 -17.57 -4.73 15.34
CA VAL A 308 -16.34 -4.23 14.70
C VAL A 308 -15.31 -3.99 15.79
N ALA A 309 -14.24 -4.79 15.81
CA ALA A 309 -13.21 -4.75 16.84
C ALA A 309 -12.30 -3.53 16.69
N HIS A 310 -11.89 -3.19 15.47
CA HIS A 310 -11.14 -1.96 15.21
C HIS A 310 -11.27 -1.49 13.76
N LEU A 311 -10.95 -0.21 13.56
CA LEU A 311 -10.66 0.40 12.27
C LEU A 311 -9.18 0.79 12.25
N CYS A 312 -8.46 0.34 11.23
CA CYS A 312 -7.03 0.58 11.09
C CYS A 312 -6.72 1.71 10.13
N PHE A 313 -5.92 2.67 10.60
CA PHE A 313 -5.45 3.81 9.84
C PHE A 313 -3.93 3.74 9.67
N ALA A 314 -3.47 3.83 8.42
CA ALA A 314 -2.05 3.84 8.10
C ALA A 314 -1.47 5.24 8.30
N MET A 315 -0.50 5.38 9.19
CA MET A 315 0.25 6.60 9.41
C MET A 315 1.45 6.68 8.47
N LYS A 316 1.96 7.91 8.25
CA LYS A 316 3.11 8.14 7.37
C LYS A 316 4.41 7.43 7.79
N SER A 317 4.61 7.22 9.08
CA SER A 317 5.78 6.50 9.60
C SER A 317 5.58 6.09 11.06
N LEU A 318 6.51 5.28 11.57
CA LEU A 318 6.55 4.91 12.99
C LEU A 318 6.67 6.11 13.92
N ASP A 319 7.37 7.18 13.50
CA ASP A 319 7.42 8.43 14.26
C ASP A 319 6.01 9.05 14.43
N HIS A 320 5.19 9.00 13.39
CA HIS A 320 3.80 9.51 13.46
C HIS A 320 2.95 8.65 14.41
N VAL A 321 3.08 7.32 14.35
CA VAL A 321 2.43 6.40 15.31
C VAL A 321 2.82 6.75 16.74
N MET A 322 4.11 6.92 17.01
CA MET A 322 4.61 7.24 18.35
C MET A 322 4.16 8.62 18.84
N ARG A 323 4.02 9.61 17.94
CA ARG A 323 3.45 10.93 18.27
C ARG A 323 1.97 10.84 18.64
N MET A 324 1.17 10.06 17.90
CA MET A 324 -0.25 9.86 18.22
C MET A 324 -0.43 9.11 19.54
N ARG A 325 0.40 8.08 19.77
CA ARG A 325 0.47 7.41 21.07
C ARG A 325 0.81 8.38 22.20
N ALA A 326 1.78 9.27 22.00
CA ALA A 326 2.13 10.27 22.99
C ALA A 326 0.96 11.21 23.31
N ARG A 327 0.18 11.64 22.30
CA ARG A 327 -1.05 12.43 22.52
C ARG A 327 -2.06 11.70 23.40
N ALA A 328 -2.28 10.40 23.14
CA ALA A 328 -3.16 9.57 23.95
C ALA A 328 -2.70 9.54 25.42
N LEU A 329 -1.41 9.28 25.66
CA LEU A 329 -0.83 9.30 27.01
C LEU A 329 -0.95 10.66 27.70
N TYR A 330 -0.65 11.76 27.01
CA TYR A 330 -0.72 13.11 27.59
C TYR A 330 -2.13 13.53 27.99
N LYS A 331 -3.16 13.03 27.28
CA LYS A 331 -4.58 13.29 27.60
C LYS A 331 -5.22 12.22 28.47
N GLY A 332 -4.50 11.15 28.79
CA GLY A 332 -5.04 10.00 29.53
C GLY A 332 -6.12 9.25 28.76
N ALA A 333 -6.10 9.29 27.43
CA ALA A 333 -7.02 8.51 26.60
C ALA A 333 -6.71 7.01 26.76
N PRO A 334 -7.72 6.12 26.84
CA PRO A 334 -7.46 4.71 27.08
C PRO A 334 -6.76 4.06 25.87
N ILE A 335 -5.60 3.47 26.14
CA ILE A 335 -4.89 2.61 25.20
C ILE A 335 -5.28 1.18 25.51
N ALA A 336 -6.02 0.54 24.60
CA ALA A 336 -6.51 -0.83 24.78
C ALA A 336 -5.40 -1.86 24.57
N SER A 337 -4.55 -1.63 23.58
CA SER A 337 -3.33 -2.40 23.33
C SER A 337 -2.23 -1.42 22.98
N ASP A 338 -1.12 -1.49 23.70
CA ASP A 338 0.04 -0.63 23.43
C ASP A 338 0.76 -1.08 22.14
N ILE A 339 2.00 -0.63 21.92
CA ILE A 339 2.78 -0.94 20.73
C ILE A 339 2.95 -2.45 20.56
N VAL A 340 2.45 -2.95 19.44
CA VAL A 340 2.59 -4.33 18.98
C VAL A 340 3.21 -4.36 17.58
N ASN A 341 3.94 -5.43 17.28
CA ASN A 341 4.48 -5.67 15.94
C ASN A 341 3.83 -6.94 15.34
N HIS A 342 2.89 -6.74 14.42
CA HIS A 342 2.10 -7.81 13.84
C HIS A 342 2.91 -8.66 12.86
N SER A 343 2.86 -9.98 13.02
CA SER A 343 3.57 -10.90 12.12
C SER A 343 2.97 -10.97 10.71
N ALA A 344 1.65 -10.77 10.58
CA ALA A 344 0.91 -10.99 9.34
C ALA A 344 1.10 -9.83 8.36
N SER A 345 0.69 -8.63 8.77
CA SER A 345 0.83 -7.39 8.00
C SER A 345 2.21 -6.75 8.09
N THR A 346 3.07 -7.19 9.02
CA THR A 346 4.35 -6.55 9.37
C THR A 346 4.19 -5.09 9.84
N SER A 347 2.99 -4.74 10.29
CA SER A 347 2.64 -3.41 10.79
C SER A 347 3.03 -3.27 12.26
N ILE A 348 3.54 -2.10 12.64
CA ILE A 348 3.74 -1.72 14.04
C ILE A 348 2.64 -0.73 14.40
N ALA A 349 1.84 -1.05 15.42
CA ALA A 349 0.62 -0.31 15.73
C ALA A 349 0.34 -0.23 17.23
N PHE A 350 -0.53 0.71 17.62
CA PHE A 350 -1.18 0.72 18.93
C PHE A 350 -2.69 1.00 18.74
N TYR A 351 -3.47 0.73 19.78
CA TYR A 351 -4.92 0.76 19.75
C TYR A 351 -5.48 1.65 20.84
N MET A 352 -6.31 2.61 20.45
CA MET A 352 -7.10 3.42 21.38
C MET A 352 -8.54 2.91 21.44
N HIS A 353 -9.16 3.00 22.61
CA HIS A 353 -10.55 2.58 22.76
C HIS A 353 -11.31 3.39 23.80
N ASP A 354 -12.38 4.02 23.36
CA ASP A 354 -13.46 4.51 24.21
C ASP A 354 -14.75 4.10 23.54
N THR A 355 -15.55 3.26 24.21
CA THR A 355 -16.72 2.63 23.59
C THR A 355 -17.73 3.65 23.10
N ARG A 356 -17.75 4.87 23.66
CA ARG A 356 -18.65 5.96 23.26
C ARG A 356 -18.34 6.50 21.87
N PHE A 357 -17.09 6.37 21.40
CA PHE A 357 -16.63 6.95 20.13
C PHE A 357 -16.60 5.95 18.99
N GLY A 358 -17.01 4.70 19.22
CA GLY A 358 -17.07 3.64 18.21
C GLY A 358 -16.12 2.48 18.54
N PRO A 359 -15.65 1.74 17.51
CA PRO A 359 -14.73 0.63 17.70
C PRO A 359 -13.35 1.14 18.16
N ARG A 360 -12.39 0.23 18.35
CA ARG A 360 -11.01 0.65 18.61
C ARG A 360 -10.43 1.31 17.35
N TYR A 361 -9.53 2.26 17.55
CA TYR A 361 -8.78 2.88 16.46
C TYR A 361 -7.34 2.38 16.51
N GLU A 362 -6.95 1.61 15.49
CA GLU A 362 -5.57 1.17 15.28
C GLU A 362 -4.84 2.21 14.43
N LEU A 363 -3.70 2.70 14.91
CA LEU A 363 -2.80 3.53 14.12
C LEU A 363 -1.51 2.78 13.85
N CYS A 364 -1.23 2.47 12.59
CA CYS A 364 -0.09 1.63 12.19
C CYS A 364 0.96 2.40 11.37
N ASP A 365 2.23 1.98 11.39
CA ASP A 365 3.32 2.69 10.69
C ASP A 365 3.41 2.41 9.19
N ARG A 366 2.90 1.23 8.82
CA ARG A 366 2.82 0.68 7.48
C ARG A 366 1.82 -0.47 7.52
N HIS A 367 1.40 -0.91 6.34
CA HIS A 367 0.75 -2.19 6.16
C HIS A 367 1.33 -2.84 4.92
N ARG A 368 1.73 -4.11 4.96
CA ARG A 368 2.36 -4.75 3.79
C ARG A 368 1.45 -4.61 2.57
N VAL A 369 1.99 -4.11 1.47
CA VAL A 369 1.32 -4.05 0.17
C VAL A 369 1.97 -5.08 -0.75
N PHE A 370 1.18 -6.00 -1.29
CA PHE A 370 1.65 -6.97 -2.27
C PHE A 370 2.02 -6.25 -3.58
N THR A 371 3.10 -6.68 -4.22
CA THR A 371 3.34 -6.35 -5.63
C THR A 371 2.20 -6.87 -6.50
N PRO A 372 1.98 -6.35 -7.73
CA PRO A 372 0.92 -6.88 -8.60
C PRO A 372 1.06 -8.39 -8.87
N GLU A 373 2.30 -8.88 -9.00
CA GLU A 373 2.56 -10.32 -9.16
C GLU A 373 2.24 -11.12 -7.90
N GLU A 374 2.67 -10.66 -6.72
CA GLU A 374 2.31 -11.31 -5.46
C GLU A 374 0.79 -11.30 -5.26
N HIS A 375 0.11 -10.19 -5.55
CA HIS A 375 -1.35 -10.10 -5.39
C HIS A 375 -2.05 -11.23 -6.16
N GLU A 376 -1.65 -11.46 -7.41
CA GLU A 376 -2.23 -12.50 -8.25
C GLU A 376 -1.83 -13.92 -7.83
N THR A 377 -0.57 -14.13 -7.43
CA THR A 377 -0.01 -15.46 -7.18
C THR A 377 -0.03 -15.91 -5.71
N HIS A 378 -0.32 -15.01 -4.78
CA HIS A 378 -0.22 -15.27 -3.34
C HIS A 378 -1.14 -16.40 -2.91
N ARG A 379 -0.55 -17.37 -2.21
CA ARG A 379 -1.25 -18.47 -1.58
C ARG A 379 -1.43 -18.14 -0.10
N PRO A 380 -2.66 -18.20 0.45
CA PRO A 380 -2.88 -17.84 1.83
C PRO A 380 -2.02 -18.68 2.77
N ARG A 381 -1.32 -18.05 3.72
CA ARG A 381 -0.57 -18.83 4.73
C ARG A 381 -1.57 -19.44 5.71
N ARG A 382 -1.22 -20.61 6.24
CA ARG A 382 -1.92 -21.21 7.38
C ARG A 382 -1.02 -21.11 8.60
N MET A 383 -1.42 -20.27 9.54
CA MET A 383 -0.66 -19.91 10.73
C MET A 383 -1.27 -20.61 11.96
N PRO A 384 -0.46 -21.22 12.85
CA PRO A 384 -0.98 -21.74 14.11
C PRO A 384 -1.55 -20.60 14.96
N ALA A 385 -2.45 -20.91 15.88
CA ALA A 385 -2.87 -19.96 16.91
C ALA A 385 -1.69 -19.71 17.86
N ASP A 386 -0.94 -18.64 17.58
CA ASP A 386 0.28 -18.25 18.28
C ASP A 386 0.14 -16.78 18.71
N PRO A 387 0.35 -16.42 19.99
CA PRO A 387 0.21 -15.05 20.46
C PRO A 387 1.18 -14.08 19.78
N ARG A 388 2.30 -14.60 19.26
CA ARG A 388 3.26 -13.82 18.47
C ARG A 388 2.72 -13.44 17.11
N ASN A 389 1.57 -13.99 16.70
CA ASN A 389 0.89 -13.51 15.52
C ASN A 389 0.48 -12.04 15.67
N ILE A 390 0.12 -11.64 16.90
CA ILE A 390 -0.28 -10.28 17.29
C ILE A 390 0.96 -9.43 17.61
N ASP A 391 1.94 -9.97 18.34
CA ASP A 391 3.14 -9.23 18.71
C ASP A 391 4.40 -10.08 18.68
N VAL A 392 5.22 -9.91 17.65
CA VAL A 392 6.51 -10.63 17.51
C VAL A 392 7.60 -10.11 18.44
N TRP A 393 7.41 -8.95 19.09
CA TRP A 393 8.36 -8.43 20.08
C TRP A 393 8.12 -8.96 21.48
N ARG A 394 6.97 -9.60 21.72
CA ARG A 394 6.62 -10.17 23.01
C ARG A 394 7.66 -11.22 23.43
N PRO A 395 8.15 -11.15 24.68
CA PRO A 395 9.02 -12.20 25.20
C PRO A 395 8.22 -13.50 25.39
N ALA A 396 8.85 -14.63 25.06
CA ALA A 396 8.19 -15.94 25.13
C ALA A 396 7.66 -16.31 26.53
N SER A 397 8.15 -15.67 27.59
CA SER A 397 7.63 -15.85 28.96
C SER A 397 6.23 -15.28 29.16
N ASP A 398 5.81 -14.34 28.31
CA ASP A 398 4.55 -13.60 28.41
C ASP A 398 3.58 -13.96 27.26
N ASP A 399 3.99 -14.87 26.38
CA ASP A 399 3.10 -15.57 25.46
C ASP A 399 1.96 -16.15 26.31
N TRP A 400 0.69 -15.82 26.00
CA TRP A 400 -0.53 -16.17 26.76
C TRP A 400 -0.90 -15.28 27.97
N GLY A 401 -0.12 -14.27 28.31
CA GLY A 401 -0.58 -13.16 29.16
C GLY A 401 -1.71 -12.38 28.48
N ARG A 402 -2.67 -11.86 29.27
CA ARG A 402 -3.78 -11.05 28.72
C ARG A 402 -3.22 -9.82 27.98
N PHE A 403 -3.78 -9.58 26.80
CA PHE A 403 -3.72 -8.29 26.11
C PHE A 403 -4.64 -7.30 26.83
#